data_AF-A0A133XHQ2-F1
#
_entry.id   AF-A0A133XHQ2-F1
#
_cell.length_a   1.000
_cell.length_b   1.000
_cell.length_c   1.000
_cell.angle_alpha   90.00
_cell.angle_beta   90.00
_cell.angle_gamma   90.00
#
_symmetry.space_group_name_H-M   'P 1'
#
loop_
_entity.id
_entity.type
_entity.pdbx_description
1 polymer ?
#
loop_
_entity_poly.entity_id
_entity_poly.type
_entity_poly.pdbx_seq_one_letter_code
_entity_poly.pdbx_strand_id
1 'polypeptide(L)'
;MKYRSTLPLCLLAAAMMSGCSSPGSTASPLVPDKIIQLTATTSVSLANVVTGALIIGAIHLYYDPLAPNWEIEEARINEDTYRFSLKMKRYHTGGAGESIQILKRRASQLQMQQGYAAYLLMEYTEGIDSQTLGARRMAEGTIKLVQRQQADSFMQNERY
;
A
#
# COMPACT_ATOMS: atom_id res chain seq x y z
N MET A 1 15.88 6.84 -37.73
CA MET A 1 15.18 7.54 -36.63
C MET A 1 15.83 7.05 -35.33
N LYS A 2 16.82 7.72 -34.72
CA LYS A 2 16.74 8.96 -33.88
C LYS A 2 15.62 8.79 -32.85
N TYR A 3 15.85 8.58 -31.55
CA TYR A 3 16.69 9.34 -30.62
C TYR A 3 17.40 8.45 -29.58
N ARG A 4 18.71 8.69 -29.37
CA ARG A 4 19.51 8.15 -28.27
C ARG A 4 19.41 9.14 -27.10
N SER A 5 18.88 8.68 -25.96
CA SER A 5 18.73 9.47 -24.74
C SER A 5 20.06 9.52 -23.98
N THR A 6 20.91 10.50 -24.32
CA THR A 6 22.14 10.84 -23.58
C THR A 6 21.96 12.11 -22.74
N LEU A 7 20.74 12.36 -22.26
CA LEU A 7 20.38 13.60 -21.57
C LEU A 7 20.27 13.56 -20.02
N PRO A 8 20.36 12.44 -19.28
CA PRO A 8 20.25 12.53 -17.83
C PRO A 8 21.61 12.69 -17.11
N LEU A 9 22.75 12.54 -17.80
CA LEU A 9 24.05 12.51 -17.13
C LEU A 9 24.63 13.92 -16.82
N CYS A 10 24.29 14.95 -17.63
CA CYS A 10 24.78 16.31 -17.39
C CYS A 10 24.02 17.05 -16.27
N LEU A 11 22.81 16.63 -15.92
CA LEU A 11 21.99 17.27 -14.87
C LEU A 11 22.42 16.86 -13.44
N LEU A 12 23.06 15.71 -13.27
CA LEU A 12 23.55 15.27 -11.95
C LEU A 12 24.86 15.94 -11.52
N ALA A 13 25.69 16.38 -12.47
CA ALA A 13 26.98 16.99 -12.18
C ALA A 13 26.88 18.47 -11.75
N ALA A 14 25.80 19.17 -12.09
CA ALA A 14 25.60 20.58 -11.71
C ALA A 14 25.13 20.78 -10.26
N ALA A 15 24.73 19.71 -9.56
CA ALA A 15 24.24 19.79 -8.17
C ALA A 15 25.35 19.71 -7.10
N MET A 16 26.62 19.54 -7.50
CA MET A 16 27.76 19.33 -6.58
C MET A 16 28.58 20.60 -6.32
N MET A 17 28.17 21.77 -6.84
CA MET A 17 28.90 23.04 -6.66
C MET A 17 27.96 24.19 -6.25
N SER A 18 27.38 24.10 -5.06
CA SER A 18 26.78 25.22 -4.31
C SER A 18 26.49 24.72 -2.88
N GLY A 19 27.08 25.20 -1.80
CA GLY A 19 28.08 26.23 -1.58
C GLY A 19 28.49 26.11 -0.10
N CYS A 20 29.77 26.32 0.16
CA CYS A 20 30.31 26.55 1.49
C CYS A 20 30.01 28.02 1.84
N SER A 21 29.24 28.29 2.90
CA SER A 21 29.21 29.62 3.53
C SER A 21 28.93 29.53 5.03
N SER A 22 29.96 29.86 5.79
CA SER A 22 29.94 30.28 7.19
C SER A 22 29.07 31.55 7.41
N PRO A 23 28.65 31.85 8.64
CA PRO A 23 27.37 32.48 8.94
C PRO A 23 27.39 33.99 8.65
N GLY A 24 26.55 34.39 7.70
CA GLY A 24 26.27 35.78 7.38
C GLY A 24 24.83 35.91 6.92
N SER A 25 24.01 36.51 7.79
CA SER A 25 22.77 37.24 7.49
C SER A 25 21.69 36.55 6.63
N THR A 26 20.60 36.22 7.32
CA THR A 26 19.21 36.42 6.82
C THR A 26 18.76 35.49 5.70
N ALA A 27 18.77 34.18 5.96
CA ALA A 27 17.75 33.33 5.35
C ALA A 27 16.42 33.62 6.05
N SER A 28 15.54 34.39 5.40
CA SER A 28 14.14 34.44 5.82
C SER A 28 13.61 33.00 5.83
N PRO A 29 13.02 32.53 6.95
CA PRO A 29 12.48 31.19 6.97
C PRO A 29 11.42 31.07 5.87
N LEU A 30 11.44 29.97 5.10
CA LEU A 30 10.43 29.69 4.06
C LEU A 30 8.99 29.75 4.59
N VAL A 31 8.85 29.65 5.91
CA VAL A 31 7.60 29.80 6.66
C VAL A 31 7.76 30.96 7.66
N PRO A 32 6.99 32.06 7.52
CA PRO A 32 7.08 33.18 8.45
C PRO A 32 6.63 32.74 9.86
N ASP A 33 7.41 33.11 10.87
CA ASP A 33 7.16 32.78 12.28
C ASP A 33 6.04 33.66 12.88
N LYS A 34 4.85 33.56 12.29
CA LYS A 34 3.65 34.25 12.79
C LYS A 34 3.06 33.44 13.95
N ILE A 35 2.72 34.14 15.02
CA ILE A 35 2.11 33.54 16.19
C ILE A 35 0.61 33.41 15.94
N ILE A 36 0.07 32.19 15.98
CA ILE A 36 -1.37 31.96 16.03
C ILE A 36 -1.77 31.86 17.51
N GLN A 37 -2.70 32.71 17.94
CA GLN A 37 -3.34 32.57 19.26
C GLN A 37 -4.49 31.58 19.12
N LEU A 38 -4.30 30.36 19.62
CA LEU A 38 -5.32 29.30 19.56
C LEU A 38 -6.33 29.44 20.72
N THR A 39 -5.95 30.14 21.81
CA THR A 39 -6.76 30.50 22.98
C THR A 39 -6.07 31.65 23.73
N ALA A 40 -6.80 32.41 24.57
CA ALA A 40 -6.32 33.61 25.28
C ALA A 40 -4.99 33.45 26.07
N THR A 41 -4.60 32.23 26.40
CA THR A 41 -3.37 31.91 27.15
C THR A 41 -2.41 30.98 26.41
N THR A 42 -2.69 30.62 25.16
CA THR A 42 -1.88 29.64 24.41
C THR A 42 -1.61 30.12 23.00
N SER A 43 -0.38 30.52 22.77
CA SER A 43 0.17 30.93 21.48
C SER A 43 1.11 29.86 20.95
N VAL A 44 0.92 29.46 19.70
CA VAL A 44 1.79 28.51 19.01
C VAL A 44 2.27 29.17 17.73
N SER A 45 3.58 29.06 17.47
CA SER A 45 4.13 29.62 16.24
C SER A 45 3.76 28.79 15.02
N LEU A 46 3.52 29.45 13.89
CA LEU A 46 3.17 28.80 12.63
C LEU A 46 4.25 27.80 12.20
N ALA A 47 5.52 28.12 12.46
CA ALA A 47 6.64 27.23 12.17
C ALA A 47 6.54 25.90 12.94
N ASN A 48 6.13 25.91 14.20
CA ASN A 48 5.96 24.70 15.00
C ASN A 48 4.77 23.86 14.53
N VAL A 49 3.67 24.50 14.15
CA VAL A 49 2.50 23.81 13.59
C VAL A 49 2.85 23.15 12.26
N VAL A 50 3.51 23.88 11.36
CA VAL A 50 3.94 23.37 10.05
C VAL A 50 4.94 22.22 10.22
N THR A 51 5.90 22.35 11.14
CA THR A 51 6.86 21.28 11.44
C THR A 51 6.17 20.04 12.01
N GLY A 52 5.23 20.22 12.95
CA GLY A 52 4.42 19.13 13.49
C GLY A 52 3.57 18.44 12.42
N ALA A 53 2.93 19.20 11.54
CA ALA A 53 2.14 18.68 10.43
C ALA A 53 3.01 17.93 9.40
N LEU A 54 4.23 18.40 9.13
CA LEU A 54 5.18 17.70 8.25
C LEU A 54 5.65 16.38 8.87
N ILE A 55 5.93 16.34 10.17
CA ILE A 55 6.31 15.11 10.87
C ILE A 55 5.15 14.11 10.87
N ILE A 56 3.94 14.55 11.23
CA ILE A 56 2.74 13.71 11.20
C ILE A 56 2.46 13.23 9.77
N GLY A 57 2.59 14.10 8.78
CA GLY A 57 2.43 13.77 7.35
C GLY A 57 3.48 12.77 6.87
N ALA A 58 4.74 12.92 7.26
CA ALA A 58 5.81 11.99 6.93
C ALA A 58 5.63 10.62 7.60
N ILE A 59 5.18 10.60 8.86
CA ILE A 59 4.78 9.37 9.54
C ILE A 59 3.61 8.73 8.80
N HIS A 60 2.57 9.48 8.44
CA HIS A 60 1.42 8.94 7.69
C HIS A 60 1.76 8.43 6.28
N LEU A 61 2.70 9.08 5.60
CA LEU A 61 3.18 8.63 4.28
C LEU A 61 3.90 7.28 4.37
N TYR A 62 4.55 6.99 5.50
CA TYR A 62 5.34 5.78 5.70
C TYR A 62 4.59 4.69 6.48
N TYR A 63 3.75 5.10 7.43
CA TYR A 63 2.87 4.31 8.28
C TYR A 63 1.43 4.69 7.96
N ASP A 64 0.82 3.99 7.02
CA ASP A 64 -0.62 4.06 6.81
C ASP A 64 -1.32 3.24 7.90
N PRO A 65 -1.98 3.87 8.90
CA PRO A 65 -2.67 3.16 9.97
C PRO A 65 -3.90 2.37 9.47
N LEU A 66 -4.32 2.58 8.22
CA LEU A 66 -5.44 1.87 7.58
C LEU A 66 -4.96 0.72 6.69
N ALA A 67 -3.64 0.54 6.52
CA ALA A 67 -3.11 -0.55 5.72
C ALA A 67 -3.39 -1.89 6.44
N PRO A 68 -4.08 -2.85 5.79
CA PRO A 68 -4.46 -4.12 6.41
C PRO A 68 -3.29 -4.79 7.15
N ASN A 69 -3.59 -5.48 8.25
CA ASN A 69 -2.61 -6.25 9.04
C ASN A 69 -1.94 -7.39 8.25
N TRP A 70 -2.43 -7.63 7.03
CA TRP A 70 -1.98 -8.65 6.12
C TRP A 70 -1.42 -8.01 4.85
N GLU A 71 -0.19 -8.37 4.51
CA GLU A 71 0.42 -8.11 3.22
C GLU A 71 -0.11 -9.12 2.22
N ILE A 72 -0.61 -8.65 1.07
CA ILE A 72 -1.22 -9.49 0.04
C ILE A 72 -0.31 -9.48 -1.19
N GLU A 73 0.21 -10.65 -1.54
CA GLU A 73 0.92 -10.89 -2.78
C GLU A 73 -0.03 -11.58 -3.76
N GLU A 74 -0.27 -10.96 -4.92
CA GLU A 74 -1.11 -11.48 -5.99
C GLU A 74 -0.25 -12.02 -7.13
N ALA A 75 -0.44 -13.28 -7.49
CA ALA A 75 0.24 -13.93 -8.61
C ALA A 75 -0.80 -14.47 -9.60
N ARG A 76 -0.75 -13.99 -10.85
CA ARG A 76 -1.57 -14.52 -11.94
C ARG A 76 -0.97 -15.84 -12.41
N ILE A 77 -1.72 -16.94 -12.29
CA ILE A 77 -1.29 -18.27 -12.76
C ILE A 77 -1.70 -18.44 -14.22
N ASN A 78 -2.98 -18.20 -14.51
CA ASN A 78 -3.56 -18.29 -15.85
C ASN A 78 -4.37 -17.02 -16.16
N GLU A 79 -5.00 -16.97 -17.33
CA GLU A 79 -5.78 -15.81 -17.72
C GLU A 79 -6.93 -15.49 -16.76
N ASP A 80 -7.55 -16.52 -16.19
CA ASP A 80 -8.70 -16.46 -15.29
C ASP A 80 -8.37 -16.90 -13.84
N THR A 81 -7.16 -17.39 -13.57
CA THR A 81 -6.81 -18.03 -12.30
C THR A 81 -5.71 -17.24 -11.59
N TYR A 82 -5.96 -16.90 -10.33
CA TYR A 82 -5.08 -16.07 -9.51
C TYR A 82 -4.80 -16.75 -8.18
N ARG A 83 -3.56 -16.68 -7.72
CA ARG A 83 -3.13 -17.15 -6.41
C ARG A 83 -2.76 -15.96 -5.54
N PHE A 84 -3.26 -15.96 -4.32
CA PHE A 84 -2.97 -14.98 -3.29
C PHE A 84 -2.14 -15.62 -2.19
N SER A 85 -1.08 -14.93 -1.80
CA SER A 85 -0.25 -15.22 -0.64
C SER A 85 -0.43 -14.07 0.35
N LEU A 86 -1.05 -14.35 1.49
CA LEU A 86 -1.29 -13.39 2.55
C LEU A 86 -0.32 -13.65 3.69
N LYS A 87 0.48 -12.66 4.05
CA LYS A 87 1.45 -12.74 5.15
C LYS A 87 1.06 -11.73 6.21
N MET A 88 0.96 -12.17 7.45
CA MET A 88 0.66 -11.26 8.55
C MET A 88 1.87 -10.35 8.83
N LYS A 89 1.63 -9.05 8.96
CA LYS A 89 2.66 -8.07 9.32
C LYS A 89 3.23 -8.43 10.70
N ARG A 90 4.52 -8.19 10.93
CA ARG A 90 5.19 -8.56 12.20
C ARG A 90 4.66 -7.79 13.42
N TYR A 91 4.35 -6.52 13.22
CA TYR A 91 3.78 -5.65 14.25
C TYR A 91 2.32 -5.43 13.92
N HIS A 92 1.44 -6.11 14.66
CA HIS A 92 0.00 -6.01 14.54
C HIS A 92 -0.63 -6.22 15.91
N THR A 93 -1.86 -5.72 16.08
CA THR A 93 -2.67 -5.99 17.27
C THR A 93 -3.96 -6.67 16.82
N GLY A 94 -4.05 -8.00 17.00
CA GLY A 94 -5.22 -8.78 16.58
C GLY A 94 -5.33 -9.01 15.07
N GLY A 95 -6.55 -9.28 14.58
CA GLY A 95 -6.83 -9.49 13.14
C GLY A 95 -6.36 -10.85 12.57
N ALA A 96 -6.00 -11.78 13.45
CA ALA A 96 -5.32 -13.01 13.08
C ALA A 96 -6.23 -14.09 12.43
N GLY A 97 -7.54 -13.85 12.34
CA GLY A 97 -8.52 -14.66 11.62
C GLY A 97 -9.25 -13.88 10.51
N GLU A 98 -8.77 -12.69 10.15
CA GLU A 98 -9.37 -11.86 9.10
C GLU A 98 -8.87 -12.22 7.69
N SER A 99 -7.88 -13.10 7.60
CA SER A 99 -7.26 -13.62 6.38
C SER A 99 -8.29 -13.98 5.30
N ILE A 100 -9.29 -14.78 5.64
CA ILE A 100 -10.32 -15.21 4.68
C ILE A 100 -11.21 -14.06 4.21
N GLN A 101 -11.53 -13.12 5.10
CA GLN A 101 -12.36 -11.96 4.76
C GLN A 101 -11.60 -10.99 3.86
N ILE A 102 -10.31 -10.79 4.14
CA ILE A 102 -9.40 -9.98 3.32
C ILE A 102 -9.24 -10.61 1.94
N LEU A 103 -9.04 -11.93 1.86
CA LEU A 103 -8.96 -12.64 0.59
C LEU A 103 -10.25 -12.49 -0.22
N LYS A 104 -11.42 -12.71 0.39
CA LYS A 104 -12.72 -12.52 -0.30
C LYS A 104 -12.92 -11.08 -0.78
N ARG A 105 -12.54 -10.09 0.02
CA ARG A 105 -12.60 -8.67 -0.37
C ARG A 105 -11.70 -8.39 -1.57
N ARG A 106 -10.47 -8.89 -1.54
CA ARG A 106 -9.51 -8.71 -2.64
C ARG A 106 -9.97 -9.44 -3.92
N ALA A 107 -10.46 -10.66 -3.79
CA ALA A 107 -11.03 -11.42 -4.90
C ALA A 107 -12.21 -10.70 -5.54
N SER A 108 -13.11 -10.13 -4.74
CA SER A 108 -14.23 -9.32 -5.24
C SER A 108 -13.76 -8.05 -5.96
N GLN A 109 -12.75 -7.36 -5.43
CA GLN A 109 -12.17 -6.20 -6.11
C GLN A 109 -11.55 -6.59 -7.45
N LEU A 110 -10.79 -7.69 -7.50
CA LEU A 110 -10.17 -8.18 -8.72
C LEU A 110 -11.23 -8.59 -9.74
N GLN A 111 -12.30 -9.26 -9.30
CA GLN A 111 -13.45 -9.61 -10.15
C GLN A 111 -14.05 -8.36 -10.80
N MET A 112 -14.30 -7.30 -10.03
CA MET A 112 -14.85 -6.04 -10.53
C MET A 112 -13.88 -5.33 -11.49
N GLN A 113 -12.59 -5.31 -11.16
CA GLN A 113 -11.55 -4.67 -12.00
C GLN A 113 -11.37 -5.38 -13.35
N GLN A 114 -11.49 -6.70 -13.36
CA GLN A 114 -11.35 -7.52 -14.57
C GLN A 114 -12.67 -7.71 -15.34
N GLY A 115 -13.80 -7.22 -14.81
CA GLY A 115 -15.11 -7.28 -15.48
C GLY A 115 -15.76 -8.68 -15.52
N TYR A 116 -15.39 -9.58 -14.60
CA TYR A 116 -15.96 -10.92 -14.54
C TYR A 116 -17.28 -10.95 -13.73
N ALA A 117 -18.15 -11.93 -14.02
CA ALA A 117 -19.47 -12.01 -13.41
C ALA A 117 -19.43 -12.56 -11.97
N ALA A 118 -18.53 -13.50 -11.71
CA ALA A 118 -18.30 -14.06 -10.38
C ALA A 118 -16.86 -14.56 -10.26
N TYR A 119 -16.48 -14.96 -9.05
CA TYR A 119 -15.25 -15.72 -8.79
C TYR A 119 -15.58 -16.97 -7.98
N LEU A 120 -14.77 -18.01 -8.16
CA LEU A 120 -14.81 -19.25 -7.40
C LEU A 120 -13.55 -19.32 -6.55
N LEU A 121 -13.70 -19.62 -5.26
CA LEU A 121 -12.58 -19.94 -4.38
C LEU A 121 -12.26 -21.42 -4.54
N MET A 122 -11.12 -21.72 -5.17
CA MET A 122 -10.70 -23.08 -5.50
C MET A 122 -10.02 -23.75 -4.30
N GLU A 123 -9.12 -23.01 -3.65
CA GLU A 123 -8.33 -23.50 -2.54
C GLU A 123 -8.15 -22.39 -1.51
N TYR A 124 -8.15 -22.77 -0.24
CA TYR A 124 -7.83 -21.88 0.85
C TYR A 124 -7.16 -22.64 1.99
N THR A 125 -5.97 -22.18 2.37
CA THR A 125 -5.17 -22.81 3.41
C THR A 125 -4.63 -21.73 4.34
N GLU A 126 -4.84 -21.89 5.64
CA GLU A 126 -4.20 -21.07 6.67
C GLU A 126 -3.09 -21.86 7.35
N GLY A 127 -2.00 -21.17 7.71
CA GLY A 127 -0.85 -21.80 8.32
C GLY A 127 0.02 -20.83 9.10
N ILE A 128 1.08 -21.38 9.67
CA ILE A 128 2.11 -20.63 10.37
C ILE A 128 3.43 -20.95 9.67
N ASP A 129 4.06 -19.92 9.12
CA ASP A 129 5.37 -19.99 8.50
C ASP A 129 6.44 -19.69 9.55
N SER A 130 7.35 -20.63 9.76
CA SER A 130 8.42 -20.50 10.76
C SER A 130 9.68 -19.97 10.08
N GLN A 131 9.98 -18.70 10.28
CA GLN A 131 11.16 -18.05 9.69
C GLN A 131 12.27 -17.83 10.72
N THR A 132 13.48 -17.52 10.25
CA THR A 132 14.66 -17.26 11.09
C THR A 132 14.44 -16.19 12.16
N LEU A 133 13.49 -15.28 11.93
CA LEU A 133 13.11 -14.20 12.85
C LEU A 133 11.74 -14.44 13.50
N GLY A 134 11.37 -15.70 13.75
CA GLY A 134 10.13 -16.09 14.41
C GLY A 134 9.02 -16.56 13.46
N ALA A 135 7.99 -17.15 14.05
CA ALA A 135 6.84 -17.66 13.34
C ALA A 135 5.84 -16.54 12.99
N ARG A 136 5.29 -16.56 11.77
CA ARG A 136 4.27 -15.63 11.31
C ARG A 136 3.08 -16.39 10.74
N ARG A 137 1.87 -15.86 10.90
CA ARG A 137 0.71 -16.44 10.22
C ARG A 137 0.77 -16.14 8.73
N MET A 138 0.39 -17.13 7.95
CA MET A 138 0.22 -17.04 6.51
C MET A 138 -1.13 -17.62 6.11
N ALA A 139 -1.69 -17.12 5.03
CA ALA A 139 -2.83 -17.74 4.37
C ALA A 139 -2.58 -17.72 2.87
N GLU A 140 -2.94 -18.81 2.21
CA GLU A 140 -2.88 -18.93 0.77
C GLU A 140 -4.28 -19.20 0.25
N GLY A 141 -4.59 -18.66 -0.91
CA GLY A 141 -5.80 -19.07 -1.60
C GLY A 141 -5.74 -18.84 -3.08
N THR A 142 -6.38 -19.74 -3.82
CA THR A 142 -6.45 -19.71 -5.27
C THR A 142 -7.88 -19.43 -5.69
N ILE A 143 -8.09 -18.45 -6.55
CA ILE A 143 -9.39 -18.15 -7.12
C ILE A 143 -9.39 -18.34 -8.62
N LYS A 144 -10.56 -18.64 -9.17
CA LYS A 144 -10.83 -18.62 -10.60
C LYS A 144 -11.95 -17.63 -10.89
N LEU A 145 -11.70 -16.69 -11.79
CA LEU A 145 -12.70 -15.75 -12.29
C LEU A 145 -13.57 -16.47 -13.33
N VAL A 146 -14.89 -16.30 -13.26
CA VAL A 146 -15.83 -16.95 -14.17
C VAL A 146 -16.67 -15.91 -14.91
N GLN A 147 -16.81 -16.11 -16.22
CA GLN A 147 -17.71 -15.31 -17.05
C GLN A 147 -19.14 -15.82 -16.88
N ARG A 148 -20.12 -14.93 -17.09
CA ARG A 148 -21.54 -15.20 -16.86
C ARG A 148 -22.03 -16.49 -17.54
N GLN A 149 -21.57 -16.77 -18.76
CA GLN A 149 -21.96 -17.98 -19.52
C GLN A 149 -21.51 -19.30 -18.85
N GLN A 150 -20.36 -19.30 -18.17
CA GLN A 150 -19.85 -20.50 -17.47
C GLN A 150 -20.57 -20.75 -16.14
N ALA A 151 -21.02 -19.70 -15.46
CA ALA A 151 -21.79 -19.83 -14.22
C ALA A 151 -23.21 -20.37 -14.48
N ASP A 152 -23.87 -19.89 -15.53
CA ASP A 152 -25.24 -20.30 -15.87
C ASP A 152 -25.31 -21.77 -16.35
N SER A 153 -24.27 -22.27 -17.03
CA SER A 153 -24.21 -23.65 -17.54
C SER A 153 -24.01 -24.70 -16.44
N PHE A 154 -23.25 -24.41 -15.38
CA PHE A 154 -23.16 -25.29 -14.21
C PHE A 154 -24.51 -25.45 -13.51
N MET A 155 -25.25 -24.36 -13.33
CA MET A 155 -26.59 -24.38 -12.71
C MET A 155 -27.62 -25.14 -13.54
N GLN A 156 -27.42 -25.25 -14.85
CA GLN A 156 -28.31 -25.98 -15.74
C GLN A 156 -28.05 -27.49 -15.76
N ASN A 157 -26.81 -27.91 -15.45
CA ASN A 157 -26.42 -29.32 -15.44
C ASN A 157 -26.80 -30.08 -14.15
N GLU A 158 -27.05 -29.38 -13.03
CA GLU A 158 -27.51 -30.02 -11.78
C GLU A 158 -29.03 -30.27 -11.72
N ARG A 159 -29.76 -30.02 -12.82
CA ARG A 159 -31.22 -30.15 -12.91
C ARG A 159 -31.71 -31.46 -13.55
N TYR A 160 -30.87 -32.49 -13.63
CA TYR A 160 -31.24 -33.82 -14.13
C TYR A 160 -30.87 -34.93 -13.14
#